data_AF-A0A0V1GHF9-F1
#
_entry.id   AF-A0A0V1GHF9-F1
#
_cell.length_a   1.000
_cell.length_b   1.000
_cell.length_c   1.000
_cell.angle_alpha   90.00
_cell.angle_beta   90.00
_cell.angle_gamma   90.00
#
_symmetry.space_group_name_H-M   'P 1'
#
loop_
_entity.id
_entity.type
_entity.pdbx_description
1 polymer ?
#
loop_
_entity_poly.entity_id
_entity_poly.type
_entity_poly.pdbx_seq_one_letter_code
_entity_poly.pdbx_strand_id
1 'polypeptide(L)'
;MEALCVPTICKLSANPNLKDWKYLQSFDLADQFPRPAAEIDVLIGMDFYHKFATNETIKGGENGPHAMESSLGWILSGPIATNADEGVVMFSEIETENDD
;
A
#
# COMPACT_ATOMS: atom_id res chain seq x y z
N MET A 1 17.20 -16.03 6.47
CA MET A 1 15.84 -15.49 6.26
C MET A 1 14.90 -16.66 6.38
N GLU A 2 14.01 -16.60 7.36
CA GLU A 2 12.99 -17.62 7.59
C GLU A 2 11.67 -17.08 7.06
N ALA A 3 10.82 -17.95 6.52
CA ALA A 3 9.52 -17.58 5.98
C ALA A 3 8.47 -18.59 6.46
N LEU A 4 7.29 -18.10 6.81
CA LEU A 4 6.14 -18.93 7.13
C LEU A 4 5.36 -19.23 5.86
N CYS A 5 5.24 -20.50 5.50
CA CYS A 5 4.43 -20.93 4.37
C CYS A 5 3.01 -21.25 4.85
N VAL A 6 2.03 -20.47 4.38
CA VAL A 6 0.60 -20.73 4.60
C VAL A 6 -0.10 -21.00 3.26
N PRO A 7 -1.17 -21.81 3.21
CA PRO A 7 -1.88 -22.09 1.96
C PRO A 7 -2.52 -20.85 1.32
N THR A 8 -2.91 -19.87 2.13
CA THR A 8 -3.52 -18.61 1.68
C THR A 8 -3.26 -17.54 2.71
N ILE A 9 -2.85 -16.35 2.26
CA ILE A 9 -2.67 -15.17 3.12
C ILE A 9 -3.99 -14.40 3.20
N CYS A 10 -4.37 -13.74 2.11
CA CYS A 10 -5.64 -13.04 1.98
C CYS A 10 -5.98 -12.76 0.51
N LYS A 11 -7.21 -12.27 0.29
CA LYS A 11 -7.68 -11.73 -0.99
C LYS A 11 -7.75 -10.22 -0.90
N LEU A 12 -7.05 -9.54 -1.80
CA LEU A 12 -7.13 -8.11 -1.99
C LEU A 12 -8.30 -7.78 -2.94
N SER A 13 -9.07 -6.74 -2.61
CA SER A 13 -10.10 -6.22 -3.48
C SER A 13 -9.50 -5.62 -4.77
N ALA A 14 -10.37 -5.36 -5.75
CA ALA A 14 -9.96 -4.61 -6.94
C ALA A 14 -9.54 -3.18 -6.55
N ASN A 15 -8.54 -2.63 -7.26
CA ASN A 15 -8.10 -1.26 -7.05
C ASN A 15 -8.71 -0.31 -8.12
N PRO A 16 -8.80 1.00 -7.85
CA PRO A 16 -9.46 1.95 -8.75
C PRO A 16 -8.60 2.33 -9.95
N ASN A 17 -9.19 3.05 -10.90
CA ASN A 17 -8.44 3.68 -11.98
C ASN A 17 -7.80 5.00 -11.49
N LEU A 18 -6.54 5.27 -11.85
CA LEU A 18 -5.80 6.46 -11.42
C LEU A 18 -5.78 7.60 -12.45
N LYS A 19 -6.58 7.55 -13.51
CA LYS A 19 -6.61 8.56 -14.60
C LYS A 19 -6.79 10.00 -14.10
N ASP A 20 -7.52 10.21 -13.01
CA ASP A 20 -7.77 11.55 -12.46
C ASP A 20 -6.52 12.14 -11.78
N TRP A 21 -5.60 11.29 -11.32
CA TRP A 21 -4.35 11.67 -10.68
C TRP A 21 -3.22 11.75 -11.70
N LYS A 22 -3.24 12.80 -12.54
CA LYS A 22 -2.29 12.97 -13.65
C LYS A 22 -0.81 12.89 -13.24
N TYR A 23 -0.47 13.37 -12.05
CA TYR A 23 0.91 13.35 -11.55
C TYR A 23 1.40 11.91 -11.29
N LEU A 24 0.52 10.92 -11.15
CA LEU A 24 0.90 9.52 -10.98
C LEU A 24 1.26 8.82 -12.30
N GLN A 25 0.86 9.38 -13.44
CA GLN A 25 1.08 8.76 -14.75
C GLN A 25 2.57 8.74 -15.16
N SER A 26 3.43 9.48 -14.46
CA SER A 26 4.87 9.50 -14.66
C SER A 26 5.65 8.51 -13.78
N PHE A 27 4.99 7.79 -12.87
CA PHE A 27 5.67 6.84 -11.98
C PHE A 27 5.52 5.40 -12.46
N ASP A 28 6.59 4.63 -12.26
CA ASP A 28 6.54 3.17 -12.33
C ASP A 28 5.97 2.63 -11.02
N LEU A 29 4.66 2.45 -10.96
CA LEU A 29 3.96 2.03 -9.75
C LEU A 29 4.26 0.57 -9.42
N ALA A 30 4.39 0.26 -8.13
CA ALA A 30 4.65 -1.09 -7.64
C ALA A 30 3.48 -2.06 -7.88
N ASP A 31 2.27 -1.52 -8.07
CA ASP A 31 1.07 -2.29 -8.41
C ASP A 31 0.44 -1.75 -9.70
N GLN A 32 -0.35 -2.58 -10.37
CA GLN A 32 -1.04 -2.23 -11.61
C GLN A 32 -2.37 -1.56 -11.28
N PHE A 33 -2.69 -0.45 -11.96
CA PHE A 33 -3.96 0.24 -11.79
C PHE A 33 -4.64 0.50 -13.15
N PRO A 34 -5.92 0.11 -13.35
CA PRO A 34 -6.73 -0.70 -12.44
C PRO A 34 -6.33 -2.19 -12.49
N ARG A 35 -6.54 -2.91 -11.38
CA ARG A 35 -6.43 -4.37 -11.29
C ARG A 35 -7.72 -4.97 -10.69
N PRO A 36 -8.11 -6.20 -11.09
CA PRO A 36 -9.18 -6.93 -10.42
C PRO A 36 -8.76 -7.37 -9.01
N ALA A 37 -9.70 -7.91 -8.24
CA ALA A 37 -9.37 -8.59 -6.99
C ALA A 37 -8.32 -9.69 -7.23
N ALA A 38 -7.38 -9.86 -6.30
CA ALA A 38 -6.32 -10.86 -6.43
C ALA A 38 -5.94 -11.47 -5.09
N GLU A 39 -5.24 -12.60 -5.13
CA GLU A 39 -4.61 -13.20 -3.95
C GLU A 39 -3.24 -12.58 -3.71
N ILE A 40 -2.83 -12.54 -2.43
CA ILE A 40 -1.49 -12.10 -2.04
C ILE A 40 -0.59 -13.33 -1.90
N ASP A 41 0.52 -13.32 -2.64
CA ASP A 41 1.50 -14.40 -2.63
C ASP A 41 2.53 -14.26 -1.49
N VAL A 42 2.92 -13.01 -1.16
CA VAL A 42 3.99 -12.71 -0.20
C VAL A 42 3.56 -11.57 0.72
N LEU A 43 3.68 -11.81 2.03
CA LEU A 43 3.57 -10.77 3.06
C LEU A 43 4.97 -10.50 3.63
N ILE A 44 5.39 -9.24 3.59
CA ILE A 44 6.70 -8.80 4.10
C ILE A 44 6.48 -8.15 5.46
N GLY A 45 7.25 -8.57 6.46
CA GLY A 45 7.21 -7.99 7.80
C GLY A 45 7.70 -6.53 7.83
N MET A 46 7.15 -5.74 8.74
CA MET A 46 7.52 -4.32 8.92
C MET A 46 8.97 -4.12 9.35
N ASP A 47 9.59 -5.12 9.96
CA ASP A 47 11.01 -5.16 10.28
C ASP A 47 11.91 -5.10 9.02
N PHE A 48 11.35 -5.38 7.83
CA PHE A 48 12.03 -5.21 6.54
C PHE A 48 11.72 -3.87 5.87
N TYR A 49 10.90 -3.00 6.46
CA TYR A 49 10.42 -1.77 5.83
C TYR A 49 11.55 -0.94 5.20
N HIS A 50 12.61 -0.65 5.97
CA HIS A 50 13.75 0.15 5.52
C HIS A 50 14.64 -0.52 4.46
N LYS A 51 14.42 -1.81 4.15
CA LYS A 51 15.11 -2.49 3.05
C LYS A 51 14.43 -2.23 1.70
N PHE A 52 13.15 -1.89 1.70
CA PHE A 52 12.37 -1.67 0.50
C PHE A 52 11.99 -0.22 0.31
N ALA A 53 11.57 0.47 1.38
CA ALA A 53 11.15 1.86 1.35
C ALA A 53 12.34 2.81 1.30
N THR A 54 12.22 3.87 0.52
CA THR A 54 13.16 5.00 0.49
C THR A 54 12.59 6.20 1.24
N ASN A 55 13.39 7.27 1.35
CA ASN A 55 12.92 8.55 1.87
C ASN A 55 12.25 9.42 0.80
N GLU A 56 12.23 9.00 -0.46
CA GLU A 56 11.62 9.76 -1.55
C GLU A 56 10.10 9.59 -1.52
N THR A 57 9.41 10.72 -1.33
CA THR A 57 7.95 10.77 -1.23
C THR A 57 7.40 11.94 -2.01
N ILE A 58 6.23 11.74 -2.60
CA ILE A 58 5.49 12.76 -3.33
C ILE A 58 4.10 12.83 -2.73
N LYS A 59 3.79 14.02 -2.19
CA LYS A 59 2.49 14.25 -1.58
C LYS A 59 1.47 14.60 -2.65
N GLY A 60 0.42 13.79 -2.79
CA GLY A 60 -0.84 14.26 -3.35
C GLY A 60 -1.35 15.50 -2.60
N GLY A 61 -2.21 16.27 -3.27
CA GLY A 61 -2.97 17.34 -2.62
C GLY A 61 -3.90 16.81 -1.54
N GLU A 62 -4.71 17.67 -0.93
CA GLU A 62 -5.53 17.40 0.26
C GLU A 62 -6.39 16.12 0.21
N ASN A 63 -6.75 15.63 -0.99
CA ASN A 63 -7.54 14.42 -1.20
C ASN A 63 -6.88 13.40 -2.15
N GLY A 64 -5.59 13.55 -2.43
CA GLY A 64 -4.85 12.69 -3.35
C GLY A 64 -3.95 11.70 -2.60
N PRO A 65 -3.68 10.52 -3.19
CA PRO A 65 -2.76 9.58 -2.57
C PRO A 65 -1.35 10.16 -2.45
N HIS A 66 -0.58 9.64 -1.52
CA HIS A 66 0.85 9.88 -1.42
C HIS A 66 1.60 8.73 -2.10
N ALA A 67 2.64 9.06 -2.86
CA ALA A 67 3.51 8.08 -3.48
C ALA A 67 4.84 8.04 -2.71
N MET A 68 5.37 6.84 -2.49
CA MET A 68 6.67 6.61 -1.87
C MET A 68 7.48 5.69 -2.77
N GLU A 69 8.71 6.07 -3.08
CA GLU A 69 9.57 5.20 -3.89
C GLU A 69 10.03 4.01 -3.05
N SER A 70 10.02 2.83 -3.67
CA SER A 70 10.57 1.61 -3.10
C SER A 70 11.34 0.82 -4.16
N SER A 71 12.14 -0.16 -3.73
CA SER A 71 12.81 -1.09 -4.65
C SER A 71 11.87 -1.96 -5.50
N LEU A 72 10.55 -1.97 -5.21
CA LEU A 72 9.52 -2.66 -5.98
C LEU A 72 8.73 -1.71 -6.90
N GLY A 73 9.12 -0.44 -6.98
CA GLY A 73 8.37 0.63 -7.66
C GLY A 73 7.71 1.59 -6.67
N TRP A 74 6.96 2.55 -7.18
CA TRP A 74 6.28 3.56 -6.38
C TRP A 74 5.02 3.00 -5.71
N ILE A 75 5.00 3.05 -4.38
CA ILE A 75 3.89 2.57 -3.55
C ILE A 75 2.94 3.73 -3.28
N LEU A 76 1.63 3.51 -3.45
CA LEU A 76 0.60 4.50 -3.13
C LEU A 76 0.02 4.24 -1.74
N SER A 77 -0.18 5.32 -0.98
CA SER A 77 -0.85 5.30 0.32
C SER A 77 -1.81 6.48 0.46
N GLY A 78 -2.76 6.39 1.38
CA GLY A 78 -3.75 7.45 1.61
C GLY A 78 -5.04 7.27 0.81
N PRO A 79 -5.99 8.19 0.99
CA PRO A 79 -7.31 8.08 0.41
C PRO A 79 -7.22 8.17 -1.11
N ILE A 80 -7.77 7.18 -1.79
CA ILE A 80 -8.10 7.30 -3.21
C ILE A 80 -9.59 7.60 -3.23
N ALA A 81 -9.95 8.86 -3.47
CA ALA A 81 -11.35 9.27 -3.55
C ALA A 81 -12.07 8.46 -4.65
N THR A 82 -12.69 7.35 -4.26
CA THR A 82 -13.63 6.62 -5.07
C THR A 82 -15.02 7.06 -4.65
N ASN A 83 -15.88 7.37 -5.62
CA ASN A 83 -17.29 7.75 -5.36
C ASN A 83 -18.14 6.57 -4.79
N ALA A 84 -17.50 5.60 -4.15
CA ALA A 84 -18.07 4.45 -3.50
C ALA A 84 -17.28 4.25 -2.19
N ASP A 85 -17.93 4.62 -1.09
CA ASP A 85 -17.66 4.33 0.32
C ASP A 85 -16.23 4.43 0.89
N GLU A 86 -16.15 5.05 2.05
CA GLU A 86 -14.97 5.24 2.90
C GLU A 86 -14.21 3.94 3.16
N GLY A 87 -13.17 3.67 2.35
CA GLY A 87 -12.19 2.61 2.59
C GLY A 87 -11.13 3.07 3.59
N VAL A 88 -11.44 2.95 4.88
CA VAL A 88 -10.60 3.31 6.01
C VAL A 88 -9.23 2.62 5.97
N VAL A 89 -8.20 3.39 6.30
CA VAL A 89 -6.81 2.97 6.50
C VAL A 89 -6.73 2.08 7.75
N MET A 90 -6.30 0.83 7.60
CA MET A 90 -6.00 -0.03 8.75
C MET A 90 -4.65 0.37 9.34
N PHE A 91 -4.67 1.16 10.42
CA PHE A 91 -3.60 1.16 11.41
C PHE A 91 -4.10 0.33 12.59
N SER A 92 -3.55 -0.87 12.78
CA SER A 92 -3.72 -1.58 14.05
C SER A 92 -2.74 -0.99 15.06
N GLU A 93 -3.26 -0.26 16.04
CA GLU A 93 -2.55 0.12 17.25
C GLU A 93 -2.25 -1.17 18.05
N ILE A 94 -0.98 -1.42 18.37
CA ILE A 94 -0.59 -2.51 19.28
C ILE A 94 -0.45 -1.87 20.65
N GLU A 95 -1.40 -2.15 21.56
CA GLU A 95 -1.24 -1.81 22.96
C GLU A 95 -0.10 -2.65 23.55
N THR A 96 0.96 -1.99 24.03
CA THR A 96 1.92 -2.63 24.91
C THR A 96 1.35 -2.61 26.32
N GLU A 97 0.95 -3.78 26.81
CA GLU A 97 0.73 -4.05 28.23
C GLU A 97 2.05 -3.74 28.95
N ASN A 98 2.07 -2.68 29.76
CA ASN A 98 3.13 -2.49 30.74
C ASN A 98 2.80 -3.41 31.91
N ASP A 99 3.53 -4.53 32.02
CA ASP A 99 3.60 -5.31 33.25
C ASP A 99 4.32 -4.48 34.32
N ASP A 100 3.62 -4.18 35.42
CA ASP A 100 4.18 -3.69 36.69
C ASP A 100 4.85 -4.82 37.49
#